data_AF-C5P982-F1
#
_entry.id   AF-C5P982-F1
#
_cell.length_a   1.000
_cell.length_b   1.000
_cell.length_c   1.000
_cell.angle_alpha   90.00
_cell.angle_beta   90.00
_cell.angle_gamma   90.00
#
_symmetry.space_group_name_H-M   'P 1'
#
loop_
_entity.id
_entity.type
_entity.pdbx_description
1 polymer ?
#
loop_
_entity_poly.entity_id
_entity_poly.type
_entity_poly.pdbx_seq_one_letter_code
_entity_poly.pdbx_strand_id
1 'polypeptide(L)' 'MASGYGTSGGPSRCFPFWQELLACYVVNSGEGENGKLKCVPVMEDYYECLHHKKEVRQGHPTPDSGLWRELIRV' A
#
# COMPACT_ATOMS: atom_id res chain seq x y z
N MET A 1 13.50 -0.94 2.78
CA MET A 1 13.43 -1.71 1.53
C MET A 1 12.05 -1.49 0.92
N ALA A 2 11.99 -1.15 -0.37
CA ALA A 2 10.74 -0.88 -1.11
C ALA A 2 10.28 -2.08 -1.96
N SER A 3 10.78 -3.27 -1.64
CA SER A 3 10.26 -4.54 -2.13
C SER A 3 9.12 -4.93 -1.21
N GLY A 4 7.95 -5.30 -1.72
CA GLY A 4 6.75 -5.61 -0.91
C GLY A 4 6.93 -6.69 0.19
N TYR A 5 8.11 -7.28 0.31
CA TYR A 5 8.51 -8.24 1.34
C TYR A 5 9.34 -7.59 2.45
N GLY A 6 9.03 -7.95 3.70
CA GLY A 6 9.78 -7.51 4.89
C GLY A 6 11.12 -8.22 5.04
N THR A 7 11.95 -7.73 5.97
CA THR A 7 13.28 -8.32 6.29
C THR A 7 13.20 -9.75 6.81
N SER A 8 12.03 -10.18 7.29
CA SER A 8 11.74 -11.55 7.72
C SER A 8 11.31 -12.48 6.57
N GLY A 9 11.26 -12.00 5.32
CA GLY A 9 10.81 -12.77 4.15
C GLY A 9 9.28 -12.92 4.04
N GLY A 10 8.53 -12.46 5.04
CA GLY A 10 7.06 -12.36 4.98
C GLY A 10 6.58 -11.11 4.25
N PRO A 11 5.26 -10.99 3.99
CA PRO A 11 4.68 -9.76 3.46
C PRO A 11 5.02 -8.59 4.39
N SER A 12 5.44 -7.47 3.79
CA SER A 12 5.70 -6.24 4.54
C SER A 12 4.40 -5.64 5.09
N ARG A 13 4.49 -4.75 6.07
CA ARG A 13 3.33 -4.00 6.59
C ARG A 13 2.55 -3.25 5.51
N CYS A 14 3.22 -2.83 4.44
CA CYS A 14 2.64 -2.08 3.31
C CYS A 14 2.30 -2.97 2.11
N PHE A 15 2.28 -4.30 2.31
CA PHE A 15 2.01 -5.26 1.24
C PHE A 15 0.64 -5.04 0.55
N PRO A 16 -0.46 -4.68 1.24
CA PRO A 16 -1.73 -4.38 0.58
C PRO A 16 -1.63 -3.19 -0.39
N PHE A 17 -0.99 -2.09 0.01
CA PHE A 17 -0.76 -0.93 -0.87
C PHE A 17 0.16 -1.26 -2.05
N TRP A 18 1.15 -2.12 -1.82
CA TRP A 18 2.01 -2.63 -2.88
C TRP A 18 1.24 -3.49 -3.91
N GLN A 19 0.28 -4.31 -3.46
CA GLN A 19 -0.57 -5.10 -4.36
C GLN A 19 -1.45 -4.20 -5.24
N GLU A 20 -2.04 -3.15 -4.67
CA GLU A 20 -2.84 -2.17 -5.40
C GLU A 20 -2.00 -1.42 -6.45
N LEU A 21 -0.77 -1.02 -6.10
CA LEU A 21 0.16 -0.37 -7.03
C LEU A 21 0.52 -1.30 -8.20
N LEU A 22 0.84 -2.56 -7.91
CA LEU A 22 1.13 -3.56 -8.94
C LEU A 22 -0.09 -3.83 -9.82
N ALA A 23 -1.28 -3.95 -9.24
CA ALA A 23 -2.52 -4.14 -10.00
C ALA A 23 -2.74 -2.97 -10.98
N CYS A 24 -2.53 -1.73 -10.53
CA CYS A 24 -2.63 -0.56 -11.39
C CYS A 24 -1.63 -0.60 -12.56
N TYR A 25 -0.37 -0.97 -12.29
CA TYR A 25 0.64 -1.08 -13.34
C TYR A 25 0.36 -2.20 -14.35
N VAL A 26 -0.18 -3.34 -13.90
CA VAL A 26 -0.55 -4.45 -14.78
C VAL A 26 -1.73 -4.07 -15.68
N VAL A 27 -2.76 -3.41 -15.14
CA VAL A 27 -3.93 -2.99 -15.93
C VAL A 27 -3.55 -1.94 -16.98
N ASN A 28 -2.59 -1.06 -16.67
CA ASN A 28 -2.17 0.02 -17.57
C ASN A 28 -0.90 -0.31 -18.39
N SER A 29 -0.46 -1.58 -18.41
CA SER A 29 0.81 -1.97 -19.05
C SER A 29 0.83 -1.73 -20.57
N GLY A 30 -0.35 -1.71 -21.20
CA GLY A 30 -0.49 -1.45 -22.64
C GLY A 30 -0.14 -0.02 -23.08
N GLU A 31 -0.09 0.93 -22.14
CA GLU A 31 0.17 2.35 -22.42
C GLU A 31 1.63 2.76 -22.15
N GLY A 32 2.50 1.79 -21.86
CA GLY A 32 3.93 2.03 -21.61
C GLY A 32 4.17 2.95 -20.42
N GLU A 33 5.03 3.96 -20.59
CA GLU A 33 5.35 4.93 -19.53
C GLU A 33 4.14 5.77 -19.11
N ASN A 34 3.23 6.08 -20.04
CA ASN A 34 2.03 6.88 -19.75
C ASN A 34 1.05 6.12 -18.84
N GLY A 35 1.04 4.78 -18.93
CA GLY A 35 0.26 3.93 -18.04
C GLY A 35 0.71 4.01 -16.58
N LYS A 36 2.02 4.19 -16.33
CA LYS A 36 2.56 4.35 -14.97
C LYS A 36 2.11 5.65 -14.31
N LEU A 37 1.98 6.73 -15.09
CA LEU A 37 1.55 8.05 -14.60
C LEU A 37 0.12 8.03 -14.05
N LYS A 38 -0.74 7.13 -14.55
CA LYS A 38 -2.10 6.95 -14.03
C LYS A 38 -2.13 6.36 -12.62
N CYS A 39 -1.05 5.69 -12.22
CA CYS A 39 -0.94 5.01 -10.93
C CYS A 39 -0.23 5.86 -9.86
N VAL A 40 0.07 7.14 -10.15
CA VAL A 40 0.64 8.09 -9.18
C VAL A 40 -0.14 8.16 -7.85
N PRO A 41 -1.48 8.26 -7.80
CA PRO A 41 -2.19 8.33 -6.51
C PRO A 41 -1.97 7.08 -5.65
N VAL A 42 -2.05 5.88 -6.24
CA VAL A 42 -1.81 4.61 -5.53
C VAL A 42 -0.34 4.47 -5.12
N MET A 43 0.56 4.97 -5.96
CA MET A 43 1.99 5.05 -5.65
C MET A 43 2.21 5.93 -4.41
N GLU A 44 1.58 7.11 -4.33
CA GLU A 44 1.69 8.00 -3.18
C GLU A 44 1.23 7.33 -1.88
N ASP A 45 0.17 6.52 -1.90
CA ASP A 45 -0.30 5.77 -0.73
C ASP A 45 0.71 4.68 -0.29
N TYR A 46 1.33 3.98 -1.23
CA TYR A 46 2.42 3.03 -0.93
C TYR A 46 3.63 3.73 -0.30
N TYR A 47 4.04 4.88 -0.83
CA TYR A 47 5.14 5.67 -0.27
C TYR A 47 4.80 6.29 1.09
N GLU A 48 3.53 6.65 1.30
CA GLU A 48 3.03 7.12 2.58
C GLU A 48 3.20 6.03 3.64
N CYS A 49 2.71 4.82 3.40
CA CYS A 49 2.88 3.70 4.34
C CYS A 49 4.36 3.35 4.61
N LEU A 50 5.23 3.47 3.59
CA LEU A 50 6.65 3.18 3.74
C LEU A 50 7.39 4.20 4.60
N HIS A 51 7.03 5.47 4.51
CA HIS A 51 7.76 6.58 5.10
C HIS A 51 6.98 7.36 6.18
N HIS A 52 5.73 6.98 6.44
CA HIS A 52 4.78 7.59 7.37
C HIS A 52 4.83 9.12 7.33
N LYS A 53 4.75 9.73 6.14
CA LYS A 53 4.92 11.19 6.00
C LYS A 53 3.64 11.98 6.32
N LYS A 54 2.44 11.41 6.16
CA LYS A 54 1.17 12.10 6.42
C LYS A 54 0.64 11.80 7.82
N GLU A 55 0.89 10.61 8.37
CA GLU A 55 0.46 10.20 9.72
C GLU A 55 1.09 11.02 10.87
N VAL A 56 2.27 11.62 10.69
CA VAL A 56 2.89 12.49 11.72
C VAL A 56 2.12 13.81 11.93
N ARG A 57 1.27 14.21 10.96
CA ARG A 57 0.50 15.46 11.02
C ARG A 57 -0.94 15.24 11.49
N GLN A 58 -1.52 14.08 11.26
CA GLN A 58 -2.86 13.73 11.73
C GLN A 58 -2.84 12.29 12.21
N GLY A 59 -3.01 12.10 13.52
CA GLY A 59 -3.22 10.78 14.12
C GLY A 59 -4.53 10.16 13.65
N HIS A 60 -4.52 9.58 12.45
CA HIS A 60 -5.60 8.74 11.94
C HIS A 60 -5.36 7.31 12.46
N PRO A 61 -6.37 6.66 13.06
CA PRO A 61 -6.22 5.30 13.57
C PRO A 61 -5.99 4.35 12.39
N THR A 62 -4.87 3.64 12.43
CA THR A 62 -4.59 2.56 11.47
C THR A 62 -5.58 1.41 11.69
N PRO A 63 -5.91 0.63 10.64
CA PRO A 63 -6.77 -0.55 10.75
C PRO A 63 -6.13 -1.70 11.57
N ASP A 64 -4.95 -1.50 12.14
CA ASP A 64 -4.30 -2.42 13.10
C ASP A 64 -4.80 -2.24 14.54
N SER A 65 -5.74 -1.31 14.80
CA SER A 65 -6.55 -1.37 16.01
C SER A 65 -7.44 -2.63 15.93
N GLY A 66 -7.25 -3.57 16.85
CA GLY A 66 -7.81 -4.94 16.85
C GLY A 66 -9.35 -5.12 16.77
N LEU A 67 -10.09 -4.13 16.29
CA LEU A 67 -11.53 -4.16 15.98
C LEU A 67 -11.89 -4.98 14.73
N TRP A 68 -10.97 -5.15 13.77
CA TRP A 68 -11.25 -5.94 12.54
C TRP A 68 -11.18 -7.46 12.74
N ARG A 69 -10.56 -7.96 13.83
CA ARG A 69 -10.53 -9.40 14.14
C ARG A 69 -11.87 -9.94 14.64
N GLU A 70 -12.75 -9.09 15.17
CA GLU A 70 -14.06 -9.51 15.70
C GLU A 70 -15.13 -9.62 14.61
N LEU A 71 -14.99 -8.89 13.50
CA LEU A 71 -15.97 -8.84 12.40
C LEU A 71 -15.93 -10.04 11.44
N ILE A 72 -14.94 -10.94 11.53
CA ILE A 72 -14.84 -12.18 10.72
C ILE A 72 -15.39 -13.40 11.49
N ARG A 73 -15.90 -13.21 12.72
CA ARG A 73 -16.44 -14.28 13.58
C ARG A 73 -17.96 -14.30 13.76
N VAL A 74 -18.70 -13.48 13.01
CA VAL A 74 -20.17 -13.57 12.96
C VAL A 74 -20.60 -14.23 11.65
#